data_AF-A0A291Q907-F1
#
_entry.id   AF-A0A291Q907-F1
#
_cell.length_a   1.000
_cell.length_b   1.000
_cell.length_c   1.000
_cell.angle_alpha   90.00
_cell.angle_beta   90.00
_cell.angle_gamma   90.00
#
_symmetry.space_group_name_H-M   'P 1'
#
loop_
_entity.id
_entity.type
_entity.pdbx_description
1 polymer ?
#
loop_
_entity_poly.entity_id
_entity_poly.type
_entity_poly.pdbx_seq_one_letter_code
_entity_poly.pdbx_strand_id
1 'polypeptide(L)'
;MRGDVYRRMIVSGGVAYEPDAGGEAEAQLLLRYRLSASTADAYADAGFTAIVQDVILGPPLKTYVELIRTRPAYVVVLAPRPEAVAAREAGRGKTGYGAWTVEDLDTGLRETTPKLGLWLDSSELTVAETVDAILARLDEARIDPAS
;
A
#
# COMPACT_ATOMS: atom_id res chain seq x y z
N MET A 1 5.72 -4.30 8.53
CA MET A 1 5.93 -5.40 7.57
C MET A 1 5.70 -4.91 6.14
N ARG A 2 6.44 -5.45 5.17
CA ARG A 2 6.27 -5.10 3.74
C ARG A 2 5.40 -6.15 3.07
N GLY A 3 4.27 -5.75 2.49
CA GLY A 3 3.38 -6.68 1.80
C GLY A 3 4.04 -7.39 0.61
N ASP A 4 5.00 -6.75 -0.07
CA ASP A 4 5.76 -7.38 -1.18
C ASP A 4 6.57 -8.60 -0.78
N VAL A 5 6.82 -8.81 0.51
CA VAL A 5 7.57 -9.99 0.94
C VAL A 5 6.84 -11.29 0.59
N TYR A 6 5.50 -11.30 0.61
CA TYR A 6 4.71 -12.51 0.33
C TYR A 6 4.77 -12.94 -1.13
N ARG A 7 4.97 -12.00 -2.06
CA ARG A 7 5.22 -12.33 -3.47
C ARG A 7 6.45 -13.24 -3.61
N ARG A 8 7.48 -12.99 -2.81
CA ARG A 8 8.75 -13.77 -2.84
C ARG A 8 8.64 -15.14 -2.17
N MET A 9 7.55 -15.39 -1.44
CA MET A 9 7.31 -16.69 -0.81
C MET A 9 6.70 -17.71 -1.80
N ILE A 10 6.27 -17.26 -2.97
CA ILE A 10 5.90 -18.13 -4.10
C ILE A 10 7.19 -18.53 -4.82
N VAL A 11 7.81 -19.61 -4.36
CA VAL A 11 9.13 -20.07 -4.86
C VAL A 11 9.04 -20.71 -6.25
N SER A 12 7.91 -21.37 -6.56
CA SER A 12 7.65 -21.98 -7.86
C SER A 12 6.30 -21.53 -8.38
N GLY A 13 6.21 -21.30 -9.70
CA GLY A 13 4.98 -20.85 -10.36
C GLY A 13 4.64 -19.36 -10.17
N GLY A 14 5.56 -18.55 -9.63
CA GLY A 14 5.33 -17.12 -9.42
C GLY A 14 5.14 -16.36 -10.74
N VAL A 15 4.07 -15.57 -10.83
CA VAL A 15 3.75 -14.72 -11.98
C VAL A 15 3.77 -13.26 -11.53
N ALA A 16 4.52 -12.41 -12.25
CA ALA A 16 4.57 -10.98 -11.96
C ALA A 16 3.22 -10.32 -12.27
N TYR A 17 2.83 -9.36 -11.43
CA TYR A 17 1.67 -8.51 -11.71
C TYR A 17 2.12 -7.27 -12.48
N GLU A 18 1.68 -7.17 -13.72
CA GLU A 18 2.05 -6.14 -14.70
C GLU A 18 0.78 -5.43 -15.23
N PRO A 19 0.89 -4.32 -15.98
CA PRO A 19 -0.25 -3.74 -16.67
C PRO A 19 -0.99 -4.80 -17.52
N ASP A 20 -2.32 -4.75 -17.51
CA ASP A 20 -3.22 -5.70 -18.20
C ASP A 20 -3.12 -7.17 -17.74
N ALA A 21 -2.44 -7.44 -16.61
CA ALA A 21 -2.36 -8.79 -16.06
C ALA A 21 -3.72 -9.27 -15.55
N GLY A 22 -4.02 -10.55 -15.79
CA GLY A 22 -5.20 -11.23 -15.27
C GLY A 22 -4.90 -12.69 -14.93
N GLY A 23 -5.93 -13.43 -14.53
CA GLY A 23 -5.79 -14.86 -14.23
C GLY A 23 -4.86 -15.12 -13.05
N GLU A 24 -3.79 -15.88 -13.28
CA GLU A 24 -2.88 -16.31 -12.20
C GLU A 24 -2.15 -15.15 -11.52
N ALA A 25 -1.74 -14.12 -12.26
CA ALA A 25 -1.05 -12.96 -11.68
C ALA A 25 -1.95 -12.22 -10.67
N GLU A 26 -3.23 -12.04 -11.00
CA GLU A 26 -4.22 -11.43 -10.12
C GLU A 26 -4.53 -12.34 -8.93
N ALA A 27 -4.67 -13.65 -9.14
CA ALA A 27 -4.88 -14.62 -8.07
C ALA A 27 -3.72 -14.60 -7.05
N GLN A 28 -2.48 -14.49 -7.52
CA GLN A 28 -1.29 -14.39 -6.67
C GLN A 28 -1.20 -13.04 -5.94
N LEU A 29 -1.60 -11.93 -6.60
CA LEU A 29 -1.72 -10.62 -5.95
C LEU A 29 -2.73 -10.66 -4.79
N LEU A 30 -3.92 -11.21 -5.02
CA LEU A 30 -4.96 -11.37 -4.00
C LEU A 30 -4.53 -12.34 -2.89
N LEU A 31 -3.76 -13.38 -3.20
CA LEU A 31 -3.17 -14.25 -2.19
C LEU A 31 -2.20 -13.48 -1.29
N ARG A 32 -1.29 -12.68 -1.87
CA ARG A 32 -0.38 -11.82 -1.11
C ARG A 32 -1.14 -10.89 -0.16
N TYR A 33 -2.21 -10.26 -0.64
CA TYR A 33 -3.04 -9.37 0.19
C TYR A 33 -3.67 -10.10 1.38
N ARG A 34 -4.23 -11.29 1.15
CA ARG A 34 -4.77 -12.13 2.24
C ARG A 34 -3.71 -12.52 3.26
N LEU A 35 -2.52 -12.90 2.80
CA LEU A 35 -1.41 -13.29 3.69
C LEU A 35 -0.89 -12.11 4.52
N SER A 36 -0.74 -10.92 3.93
CA SER A 36 -0.28 -9.74 4.65
C SER A 36 -1.32 -9.25 5.66
N ALA A 37 -2.61 -9.23 5.29
CA ALA A 37 -3.70 -8.89 6.20
C ALA A 37 -3.78 -9.88 7.38
N SER A 38 -3.75 -11.19 7.11
CA SER A 38 -3.76 -12.22 8.15
C SER A 38 -2.56 -12.12 9.09
N THR A 39 -1.37 -11.77 8.58
CA THR A 39 -0.19 -11.62 9.44
C THR A 39 -0.29 -10.34 10.27
N ALA A 40 -0.88 -9.26 9.73
CA ALA A 40 -1.10 -8.03 10.50
C ALA A 40 -2.07 -8.29 11.67
N ASP A 41 -3.15 -9.02 11.40
CA ASP A 41 -4.07 -9.48 12.45
C ASP A 41 -3.36 -10.33 13.51
N ALA A 42 -2.51 -11.28 13.11
CA ALA A 42 -1.78 -12.13 14.06
C ALA A 42 -0.83 -11.32 14.97
N TYR A 43 -0.17 -10.28 14.45
CA TYR A 43 0.64 -9.37 15.27
C TYR A 43 -0.22 -8.56 16.23
N ALA A 44 -1.37 -8.07 15.78
CA ALA A 44 -2.29 -7.32 16.63
C ALA A 44 -2.90 -8.18 17.73
N ASP A 45 -3.31 -9.42 17.41
CA ASP A 45 -3.79 -10.41 18.38
C ASP A 45 -2.72 -10.74 19.44
N ALA A 46 -1.44 -10.63 19.08
CA ALA A 46 -0.31 -10.78 20.00
C ALA A 46 0.05 -9.49 20.79
N GLY A 47 -0.72 -8.41 20.64
CA GLY A 47 -0.55 -7.14 21.37
C GLY A 47 0.38 -6.12 20.73
N PHE A 48 0.78 -6.31 19.46
CA PHE A 48 1.60 -5.34 18.73
C PHE A 48 0.77 -4.36 17.91
N THR A 49 1.28 -3.14 17.71
CA THR A 49 0.78 -2.25 16.64
C THR A 49 1.34 -2.71 15.30
N ALA A 50 0.53 -3.43 14.51
CA ALA A 50 0.92 -3.90 13.19
C ALA A 50 0.85 -2.76 12.16
N ILE A 51 1.96 -2.52 11.45
CA ILE A 51 2.02 -1.57 10.33
C ILE A 51 2.35 -2.34 9.06
N VAL A 52 1.45 -2.33 8.06
CA VAL A 52 1.71 -2.89 6.73
C VAL A 52 2.03 -1.75 5.75
N GLN A 53 3.14 -1.90 5.02
CA GLN A 53 3.50 -1.02 3.91
C GLN A 53 3.42 -1.79 2.60
N ASP A 54 2.61 -1.30 1.66
CA ASP A 54 2.49 -1.87 0.32
C ASP A 54 2.02 -0.82 -0.71
N VAL A 55 2.17 -1.11 -2.01
CA VAL A 55 1.57 -0.39 -3.12
C VAL A 55 0.26 -1.10 -3.49
N ILE A 56 -0.85 -0.51 -3.07
CA ILE A 56 -2.21 -1.02 -3.33
C ILE A 56 -2.99 0.10 -3.98
N LEU A 57 -3.11 0.04 -5.31
CA LEU A 57 -3.77 1.05 -6.12
C LEU A 57 -5.11 0.51 -6.64
N GLY A 58 -6.03 1.43 -6.87
CA GLY A 58 -7.33 1.15 -7.44
C GLY A 58 -8.35 0.55 -6.46
N PRO A 59 -9.43 -0.04 -7.00
CA PRO A 59 -10.46 -0.72 -6.22
C PRO A 59 -9.94 -1.73 -5.18
N PRO A 60 -8.83 -2.47 -5.40
CA PRO A 60 -8.28 -3.39 -4.41
C PRO A 60 -7.94 -2.79 -3.05
N LEU A 61 -7.72 -1.47 -2.92
CA LEU A 61 -7.48 -0.85 -1.60
C LEU A 61 -8.65 -1.09 -0.64
N LYS A 62 -9.89 -0.95 -1.13
CA LYS A 62 -11.08 -1.20 -0.31
C LYS A 62 -11.13 -2.67 0.12
N THR A 63 -10.97 -3.59 -0.83
CA THR A 63 -10.94 -5.03 -0.57
C THR A 63 -9.85 -5.40 0.44
N TYR A 64 -8.67 -4.79 0.34
CA TYR A 64 -7.57 -5.03 1.26
C TYR A 64 -7.92 -4.65 2.70
N VAL A 65 -8.55 -3.49 2.88
CA VAL A 65 -8.98 -3.02 4.21
C VAL A 65 -10.05 -3.93 4.81
N GLU A 66 -10.95 -4.46 3.98
CA GLU A 66 -11.98 -5.43 4.39
C GLU A 66 -11.40 -6.78 4.83
N LEU A 67 -10.21 -7.17 4.34
CA LEU A 67 -9.52 -8.40 4.76
C LEU A 67 -8.95 -8.31 6.17
N ILE A 68 -8.65 -7.11 6.68
CA ILE A 68 -8.12 -6.90 8.02
C ILE A 68 -9.28 -6.98 9.02
N ARG A 69 -9.19 -7.83 10.04
CA ARG A 69 -10.22 -7.94 11.09
C ARG A 69 -9.95 -7.03 12.29
N THR A 70 -8.69 -6.80 12.60
CA THR A 70 -8.24 -6.01 13.76
C THR A 70 -8.79 -4.58 13.71
N ARG A 71 -9.32 -4.09 14.83
CA ARG A 71 -9.77 -2.70 14.98
C ARG A 71 -9.23 -2.06 16.27
N PRO A 72 -9.01 -0.73 16.30
CA PRO A 72 -9.17 0.22 15.18
C PRO A 72 -8.17 -0.03 14.05
N ALA A 73 -8.58 0.27 12.81
CA ALA A 73 -7.72 0.19 11.62
C ALA A 73 -7.54 1.58 11.02
N TYR A 74 -6.37 1.84 10.45
CA TYR A 74 -6.01 3.14 9.89
C TYR A 74 -5.44 2.96 8.49
N VAL A 75 -5.86 3.81 7.56
CA VAL A 75 -5.35 3.89 6.20
C VAL A 75 -4.70 5.24 6.01
N VAL A 76 -3.42 5.21 5.60
CA VAL A 76 -2.65 6.38 5.21
C VAL A 76 -2.15 6.16 3.80
N VAL A 77 -2.55 7.05 2.89
CA VAL A 77 -2.10 7.06 1.51
C VAL A 77 -1.14 8.23 1.33
N LEU A 78 0.13 7.91 1.09
CA LEU A 78 1.13 8.91 0.70
C LEU A 78 0.99 9.16 -0.80
N ALA A 79 0.64 10.37 -1.16
CA ALA A 79 0.35 10.77 -2.55
C ALA A 79 1.28 11.90 -3.03
N PRO A 80 2.62 11.72 -2.98
CA PRO A 80 3.55 12.69 -3.53
C PRO A 80 3.31 12.89 -5.03
N ARG A 81 3.71 14.04 -5.56
CA ARG A 81 3.72 14.33 -6.99
C ARG A 81 4.72 13.43 -7.72
N PRO A 82 4.44 13.02 -8.97
CA PRO A 82 5.34 12.19 -9.78
C PRO A 82 6.78 12.70 -9.82
N GLU A 83 6.97 14.02 -9.95
CA GLU A 83 8.29 14.63 -10.06
C GLU A 83 9.10 14.46 -8.77
N ALA A 84 8.45 14.54 -7.60
CA ALA A 84 9.09 14.30 -6.32
C ALA A 84 9.49 12.83 -6.14
N VAL A 85 8.68 11.90 -6.66
CA VAL A 85 9.01 10.47 -6.67
C VAL A 85 10.20 10.20 -7.59
N ALA A 86 10.18 10.72 -8.81
CA ALA A 86 11.24 10.55 -9.78
C ALA A 86 12.58 11.10 -9.27
N ALA A 87 12.58 12.29 -8.67
CA ALA A 87 13.78 12.89 -8.07
C ALA A 87 14.37 12.04 -6.94
N ARG A 88 13.53 11.46 -6.07
CA ARG A 88 13.97 10.58 -4.97
C ARG A 88 14.54 9.25 -5.48
N GLU A 89 13.93 8.69 -6.53
CA GLU A 89 14.37 7.41 -7.11
C GLU A 89 15.68 7.55 -7.90
N ALA A 90 15.91 8.69 -8.56
CA ALA A 90 17.19 8.99 -9.20
C ALA A 90 18.38 8.89 -8.22
N GLY A 91 18.16 9.20 -6.93
CA GLY A 91 19.16 9.06 -5.86
C GLY A 91 19.40 7.63 -5.36
N ARG A 92 18.59 6.63 -5.73
CA ARG A 92 18.62 5.26 -5.14
C ARG A 92 19.37 4.21 -5.95
N GLY A 93 19.80 4.50 -7.18
CA GLY A 93 20.61 3.60 -8.00
C GLY A 93 19.94 2.28 -8.45
N LYS A 94 18.65 2.08 -8.13
CA LYS A 94 17.79 0.98 -8.58
C LYS A 94 16.36 1.50 -8.71
N THR A 95 15.64 1.08 -9.75
CA THR A 95 14.21 1.39 -9.91
C THR A 95 13.36 0.29 -9.29
N GLY A 96 12.34 0.67 -8.51
CA GLY A 96 11.44 -0.26 -7.83
C GLY A 96 10.22 -0.73 -8.64
N TYR A 97 10.01 -0.19 -9.84
CA TYR A 97 8.71 -0.23 -10.52
C TYR A 97 8.54 -1.32 -11.58
N GLY A 98 9.61 -2.03 -11.96
CA GLY A 98 9.52 -3.09 -12.97
C GLY A 98 8.96 -2.55 -14.29
N ALA A 99 7.82 -3.09 -14.74
CA ALA A 99 7.11 -2.67 -15.96
C ALA A 99 6.29 -1.38 -15.81
N TRP A 100 6.09 -0.87 -14.59
CA TRP A 100 5.28 0.32 -14.32
C TRP A 100 6.14 1.59 -14.39
N THR A 101 5.58 2.67 -14.95
CA THR A 101 6.18 4.01 -14.83
C THR A 101 5.69 4.73 -13.57
N VAL A 102 6.38 5.81 -13.16
CA VAL A 102 5.94 6.63 -12.03
C VAL A 102 4.59 7.28 -12.35
N GLU A 103 4.40 7.67 -13.60
CA GLU A 103 3.19 8.25 -14.15
C GLU A 103 2.03 7.26 -14.11
N ASP A 104 2.22 6.00 -14.53
CA ASP A 104 1.17 4.97 -14.47
C ASP A 104 0.68 4.74 -13.03
N LEU A 105 1.62 4.72 -12.07
CA LEU A 105 1.30 4.55 -10.66
C LEU A 105 0.57 5.76 -10.10
N ASP A 106 0.94 6.98 -10.50
CA ASP A 106 0.24 8.19 -10.07
C ASP A 106 -1.16 8.29 -10.67
N THR A 107 -1.35 7.93 -11.94
CA THR A 107 -2.66 7.81 -12.58
C THR A 107 -3.54 6.80 -11.84
N GLY A 108 -3.03 5.58 -11.60
CA GLY A 108 -3.74 4.57 -10.82
C GLY A 108 -4.10 5.06 -9.41
N LEU A 109 -3.17 5.75 -8.75
CA LEU A 109 -3.38 6.36 -7.44
C LEU A 109 -4.49 7.41 -7.46
N ARG A 110 -4.42 8.39 -8.37
CA ARG A 110 -5.32 9.56 -8.34
C ARG A 110 -6.69 9.28 -8.94
N GLU A 111 -6.76 8.50 -10.02
CA GLU A 111 -7.98 8.32 -10.80
C GLU A 111 -8.81 7.13 -10.35
N THR A 112 -8.15 6.05 -9.89
CA THR A 112 -8.85 4.77 -9.66
C THR A 112 -8.93 4.36 -8.20
N THR A 113 -8.05 4.89 -7.34
CA THR A 113 -7.97 4.47 -5.94
C THR A 113 -9.03 5.20 -5.11
N PRO A 114 -9.90 4.49 -4.37
CA PRO A 114 -10.90 5.13 -3.53
C PRO A 114 -10.23 5.96 -2.42
N LYS A 115 -10.81 7.13 -2.10
CA LYS A 115 -10.32 8.04 -1.06
C LYS A 115 -10.68 7.52 0.35
N LEU A 116 -9.96 6.48 0.80
CA LEU A 116 -10.09 5.91 2.14
C LEU A 116 -9.02 6.49 3.07
N GLY A 117 -9.44 6.86 4.28
CA GLY A 117 -8.55 7.34 5.34
C GLY A 117 -7.82 8.63 4.98
N LEU A 118 -6.60 8.79 5.52
CA LEU A 118 -5.80 9.99 5.38
C LEU A 118 -5.01 9.96 4.07
N TRP A 119 -5.28 10.92 3.20
CA TRP A 119 -4.47 11.20 2.02
C TRP A 119 -3.52 12.35 2.30
N LEU A 120 -2.22 12.09 2.17
CA LEU A 120 -1.17 13.05 2.50
C LEU A 120 -0.27 13.27 1.29
N ASP A 121 -0.24 14.50 0.78
CA ASP A 121 0.82 14.90 -0.14
C ASP A 121 2.14 15.04 0.64
N SER A 122 3.03 14.08 0.43
CA SER A 122 4.35 14.04 1.06
C SER A 122 5.46 14.46 0.09
N SER A 123 5.16 15.30 -0.91
CA SER A 123 6.14 15.79 -1.89
C SER A 123 7.26 16.61 -1.23
N GLU A 124 6.86 17.57 -0.39
CA GLU A 124 7.78 18.52 0.25
C GLU A 124 8.11 18.15 1.70
N LEU A 125 7.53 17.05 2.21
CA LEU A 125 7.75 16.62 3.58
C LEU A 125 9.01 15.74 3.68
N THR A 126 9.81 16.01 4.70
CA THR A 126 10.79 15.05 5.20
C THR A 126 10.11 13.85 5.85
N VAL A 127 10.87 12.80 6.17
CA VAL A 127 10.33 11.63 6.88
C VAL A 127 9.75 12.02 8.24
N ALA A 128 10.45 12.86 9.01
CA ALA A 128 9.97 13.30 10.32
C ALA A 128 8.67 14.11 10.21
N GLU A 129 8.63 15.09 9.31
CA GLU A 129 7.41 15.89 9.07
C GLU A 129 6.25 15.04 8.55
N THR A 130 6.54 14.00 7.75
CA THR A 130 5.51 13.05 7.30
C THR A 130 4.92 12.28 8.48
N VAL A 131 5.75 11.80 9.40
CA VAL A 131 5.29 11.11 10.61
C VAL A 131 4.48 12.04 11.50
N ASP A 132 4.98 13.26 11.74
CA ASP A 132 4.28 14.26 12.56
C ASP A 132 2.92 14.62 11.95
N ALA A 133 2.85 14.80 10.62
CA ALA A 133 1.60 15.07 9.91
C ALA A 133 0.59 13.91 10.03
N ILE A 134 1.05 12.66 9.97
CA ILE A 134 0.19 11.49 10.16
C ILE A 134 -0.33 11.43 11.60
N LEU A 135 0.54 11.61 12.59
CA LEU A 135 0.16 11.54 14.00
C LEU A 135 -0.80 12.66 14.39
N ALA A 136 -0.59 13.87 13.88
CA ALA A 136 -1.48 15.02 14.12
C ALA A 136 -2.88 14.84 13.51
N ARG A 137 -3.02 13.95 12.51
CA ARG A 137 -4.26 13.72 11.74
C ARG A 137 -4.72 12.26 11.80
N LEU A 138 -4.34 11.55 12.86
CA LEU A 138 -4.58 10.11 12.97
C LEU A 138 -6.07 9.75 12.95
N ASP A 139 -6.93 10.64 13.46
CA ASP A 139 -8.38 10.44 13.43
C ASP A 139 -8.94 10.44 12.00
N GLU A 140 -8.39 11.24 11.09
CA GLU A 140 -8.76 11.22 9.67
C GLU A 140 -8.34 9.92 8.97
N ALA A 141 -7.31 9.25 9.49
CA ALA A 141 -6.83 7.99 8.94
C ALA A 141 -7.70 6.79 9.37
N ARG A 142 -8.54 6.94 10.39
CA ARG A 142 -9.32 5.84 10.96
C ARG A 142 -10.36 5.34 9.94
N ILE A 143 -10.43 4.03 9.79
CA ILE A 143 -11.48 3.35 9.02
C ILE A 143 -12.43 2.65 9.96
N ASP A 144 -13.69 3.04 9.91
CA ASP A 144 -14.76 2.28 10.53
C ASP A 144 -15.19 1.12 9.62
N PRO A 145 -15.59 -0.03 10.18
CA PRO A 145 -16.13 -1.11 9.37
C PRO A 145 -17.28 -0.57 8.52
N ALA A 146 -17.32 -0.96 7.24
CA ALA A 146 -18.45 -0.62 6.38
C ALA A 146 -19.73 -1.13 7.04
N SER A 147 -20.67 -0.22 7.29
CA SER A 147 -22.04 -0.53 7.71
C SER A 147 -22.75 -1.42 6.70
#